data_AF-A0A2V2AMQ9-F1
#
_entry.id   AF-A0A2V2AMQ9-F1
#
_cell.length_a   1.000
_cell.length_b   1.000
_cell.length_c   1.000
_cell.angle_alpha   90.00
_cell.angle_beta   90.00
_cell.angle_gamma   90.00
#
_symmetry.space_group_name_H-M   'P 1'
#
loop_
_entity.id
_entity.type
_entity.pdbx_description
1 polymer ?
#
loop_
_entity_poly.entity_id
_entity_poly.type
_entity_poly.pdbx_seq_one_letter_code
_entity_poly.pdbx_strand_id
1 'polypeptide(L)'
;MRKLTYYVGTTLDGFIAGPDGQFDFFPFEGDLAAALLAEYPETIPAQARGPLGLDGVANQRFDTVLMGRATYETGLATGVTSPYPHLKQYVFSRTLTQLDPAVEVLATDPMAFVRDLKKQDGAGIWLCGGANLAGQLLEEIDELIIKRHPVVIGSGIPLFDAPFRPDGFKVTDSRVFNTGAAITTYAKETNIPTLLRPTTEADLDRVTAVTVDEPVGWIPADRYLEELQEGMYRPEWTWIAERDGRVVARALWWGQATSEHPVALDCLYVDPSVSDRAALGAELISAGLRAFAEQGATKPPLYNLTLPNGWREDPATAAAADWRRDAALAAGLTDVVERLRLEWTPEAGLPASRGRLVFTEGTDEEFLDVFRRIAVGSLDGETRRNLVAMGAEATAREEMDFYLSCPGERSWWRIARTPDGQVAGLALPSATPYNRNVGYLGVVPELRGQGYVDDVLAEITRVQVEAGAELITATTDTDNAPMAAAFARAGYRTAQTRLIWSAPEPSSAS
;
A
#
# COMPACT_ATOMS: atom_id res chain seq x y z
N MET A 1 -26.92 12.22 5.79
CA MET A 1 -26.88 13.45 4.95
C MET A 1 -27.56 13.16 3.62
N ARG A 2 -28.33 14.12 3.10
CA ARG A 2 -28.98 14.02 1.78
C ARG A 2 -27.91 14.09 0.68
N LYS A 3 -28.17 13.46 -0.47
CA LYS A 3 -27.27 13.45 -1.62
C LYS A 3 -27.67 14.49 -2.66
N LEU A 4 -26.70 15.24 -3.19
CA LEU A 4 -26.87 16.06 -4.38
C LEU A 4 -26.62 15.20 -5.62
N THR A 5 -27.62 15.11 -6.49
CA THR A 5 -27.56 14.30 -7.72
C THR A 5 -27.68 15.19 -8.94
N TYR A 6 -26.68 15.16 -9.82
CA TYR A 6 -26.77 15.80 -11.13
C TYR A 6 -27.38 14.81 -12.13
N TYR A 7 -28.69 14.96 -12.35
CA TYR A 7 -29.49 14.14 -13.25
C TYR A 7 -29.80 14.92 -14.51
N VAL A 8 -29.16 14.54 -15.63
CA VAL A 8 -29.11 15.38 -16.84
C VAL A 8 -29.00 14.53 -18.12
N GLY A 9 -29.58 15.03 -19.22
CA GLY A 9 -29.42 14.47 -20.55
C GLY A 9 -28.20 15.05 -21.26
N THR A 10 -27.46 14.24 -22.01
CA THR A 10 -26.30 14.72 -22.76
C THR A 10 -26.14 14.02 -24.11
N THR A 11 -25.53 14.71 -25.06
CA THR A 11 -25.10 14.18 -26.35
C THR A 11 -23.85 13.31 -26.21
N LEU A 12 -23.45 12.59 -27.27
CA LEU A 12 -22.22 11.77 -27.27
C LEU A 12 -20.95 12.63 -27.08
N ASP A 13 -20.98 13.86 -27.56
CA ASP A 13 -19.92 14.87 -27.46
C ASP A 13 -20.03 15.78 -26.22
N GLY A 14 -20.93 15.47 -25.28
CA GLY A 14 -20.92 16.06 -23.93
C GLY A 14 -21.66 17.38 -23.77
N PHE A 15 -22.64 17.68 -24.61
CA PHE A 15 -23.48 18.87 -24.50
C PHE A 15 -24.86 18.56 -23.92
N ILE A 16 -25.42 19.48 -23.14
CA ILE A 16 -26.75 19.34 -22.50
C ILE A 16 -27.82 20.20 -23.17
N ALA A 17 -27.43 21.07 -24.09
CA ALA A 17 -28.29 21.91 -24.90
C ALA A 17 -27.48 22.50 -26.07
N GLY A 18 -28.17 22.96 -27.12
CA GLY A 18 -27.57 23.70 -28.22
C GLY A 18 -27.10 25.10 -27.80
N PRO A 19 -26.42 25.85 -28.69
CA PRO A 19 -25.86 27.17 -28.38
C PRO A 19 -26.88 28.19 -27.87
N ASP A 20 -28.15 28.08 -28.29
CA ASP A 20 -29.24 28.97 -27.86
C ASP A 20 -30.18 28.30 -26.84
N GLY A 21 -29.75 27.20 -26.20
CA GLY A 21 -30.54 26.48 -25.21
C GLY A 21 -31.51 25.45 -25.78
N GLN A 22 -31.36 25.05 -27.06
CA GLN A 22 -32.20 24.02 -27.68
C GLN A 22 -31.98 22.64 -27.02
N PHE A 23 -33.04 21.86 -26.83
CA PHE A 23 -32.97 20.53 -26.20
C PHE A 23 -33.94 19.50 -26.83
N ASP A 24 -34.60 19.87 -27.92
CA ASP A 24 -35.58 19.05 -28.66
C ASP A 24 -34.96 17.82 -29.34
N PHE A 25 -33.63 17.80 -29.49
CA PHE A 25 -32.86 16.65 -29.96
C PHE A 25 -32.62 15.56 -28.90
N PHE A 26 -33.21 15.67 -27.71
CA PHE A 26 -33.27 14.59 -26.71
C PHE A 26 -34.65 13.92 -26.74
N PRO A 27 -34.83 12.84 -27.53
CA PRO A 27 -36.13 12.19 -27.64
C PRO A 27 -36.54 11.54 -26.31
N PHE A 28 -37.80 11.78 -25.92
CA PHE A 28 -38.45 11.15 -24.77
C PHE A 28 -39.46 10.11 -25.29
N GLU A 29 -38.99 8.90 -25.57
CA GLU A 29 -39.80 7.86 -26.19
C GLU A 29 -39.38 6.45 -25.76
N GLY A 30 -40.18 5.46 -26.18
CA GLY A 30 -39.86 4.04 -26.03
C GLY A 30 -39.68 3.58 -24.58
N ASP A 31 -38.79 2.61 -24.42
CA ASP A 31 -38.41 2.01 -23.14
C ASP A 31 -37.63 2.97 -22.24
N LEU A 32 -36.93 3.96 -22.81
CA LEU A 32 -36.32 5.06 -22.05
C LEU A 32 -37.40 5.87 -21.32
N ALA A 33 -38.41 6.36 -22.03
CA ALA A 33 -39.49 7.14 -21.42
C ALA A 33 -40.20 6.34 -20.31
N ALA A 34 -40.53 5.07 -20.57
CA ALA A 34 -41.16 4.20 -19.58
C ALA A 34 -40.32 4.08 -18.29
N ALA A 35 -39.00 3.91 -18.42
CA ALA A 35 -38.11 3.84 -17.27
C ALA A 35 -38.01 5.17 -16.52
N LEU A 36 -37.90 6.30 -17.23
CA LEU A 36 -37.84 7.62 -16.58
C LEU A 36 -39.11 7.95 -15.80
N LEU A 37 -40.29 7.59 -16.34
CA LEU A 37 -41.58 7.76 -15.66
C LEU A 37 -41.70 6.88 -14.41
N ALA A 38 -41.16 5.66 -14.44
CA ALA A 38 -41.21 4.74 -13.31
C ALA A 38 -40.21 5.10 -12.20
N GLU A 39 -38.99 5.48 -12.57
CA GLU A 39 -37.86 5.62 -11.63
C GLU A 39 -37.64 7.06 -11.16
N TYR A 40 -38.05 8.06 -11.96
CA TYR A 40 -37.85 9.48 -11.69
C TYR A 40 -39.10 10.33 -12.00
N PRO A 41 -40.32 9.92 -11.58
CA PRO A 41 -41.57 10.61 -11.93
C PRO A 41 -41.59 12.08 -11.48
N GLU A 42 -40.88 12.43 -10.41
CA GLU A 42 -40.77 13.79 -9.91
C GLU A 42 -39.98 14.74 -10.81
N THR A 43 -39.20 14.22 -11.77
CA THR A 43 -38.42 15.05 -12.71
C THR A 43 -39.24 15.54 -13.90
N ILE A 44 -40.52 15.15 -13.99
CA ILE A 44 -41.46 15.59 -15.01
C ILE A 44 -42.13 16.90 -14.58
N PRO A 45 -42.06 17.99 -15.39
CA PRO A 45 -42.72 19.26 -15.09
C PRO A 45 -44.22 19.11 -14.93
N ALA A 46 -44.84 19.88 -14.03
CA ALA A 46 -46.25 19.78 -13.67
C ALA A 46 -47.21 19.73 -14.86
N GLN A 47 -46.99 20.59 -15.86
CA GLN A 47 -47.83 20.68 -17.05
C GLN A 47 -47.81 19.40 -17.92
N ALA A 48 -46.78 18.56 -17.80
CA ALA A 48 -46.65 17.30 -18.52
C ALA A 48 -47.12 16.08 -17.72
N ARG A 49 -47.33 16.22 -16.40
CA ARG A 49 -47.65 15.08 -15.50
C ARG A 49 -48.98 14.41 -15.85
N GLY A 50 -50.06 15.18 -16.00
CA GLY A 50 -51.39 14.65 -16.26
C GLY A 50 -51.48 13.82 -17.56
N PRO A 51 -51.05 14.35 -18.72
CA PRO A 51 -51.00 13.59 -19.97
C PRO A 51 -50.15 12.31 -19.90
N LEU A 52 -49.18 12.25 -18.99
CA LEU A 52 -48.29 11.10 -18.78
C LEU A 52 -48.76 10.16 -17.65
N GLY A 53 -49.96 10.39 -17.09
CA GLY A 53 -50.53 9.53 -16.04
C GLY A 53 -49.83 9.63 -14.69
N LEU A 54 -49.16 10.76 -14.41
CA LEU A 54 -48.39 10.98 -13.18
C LEU A 54 -49.13 11.78 -12.10
N ASP A 55 -50.43 12.02 -12.28
CA ASP A 55 -51.27 12.69 -11.28
C ASP A 55 -51.34 11.85 -10.01
N GLY A 56 -50.96 12.44 -8.87
CA GLY A 56 -50.94 11.76 -7.57
C GLY A 56 -49.82 10.72 -7.39
N VAL A 57 -48.94 10.52 -8.37
CA VAL A 57 -47.77 9.63 -8.24
C VAL A 57 -46.76 10.26 -7.27
N ALA A 58 -46.40 9.52 -6.22
CA ALA A 58 -45.45 9.96 -5.21
C ALA A 58 -44.01 10.03 -5.77
N ASN A 59 -43.24 11.00 -5.26
CA ASN A 59 -41.83 11.15 -5.60
C ASN A 59 -41.03 9.90 -5.19
N GLN A 60 -40.06 9.49 -6.01
CA GLN A 60 -39.27 8.28 -5.77
C GLN A 60 -37.90 8.58 -5.15
N ARG A 61 -37.15 9.55 -5.69
CA ARG A 61 -35.77 9.85 -5.25
C ARG A 61 -35.59 11.26 -4.72
N PHE A 62 -36.29 12.24 -5.28
CA PHE A 62 -36.07 13.64 -4.96
C PHE A 62 -37.32 14.31 -4.35
N ASP A 63 -37.11 15.14 -3.35
CA ASP A 63 -38.14 16.05 -2.81
C ASP A 63 -37.76 17.52 -3.01
N THR A 64 -36.59 17.78 -3.60
CA THR A 64 -36.00 19.11 -3.75
C THR A 64 -35.29 19.23 -5.09
N VAL A 65 -35.44 20.38 -5.74
CA VAL A 65 -34.80 20.71 -7.02
C VAL A 65 -34.05 22.03 -6.93
N LEU A 66 -32.82 22.03 -7.47
CA LEU A 66 -31.97 23.21 -7.63
C LEU A 66 -31.88 23.56 -9.11
N MET A 67 -32.07 24.84 -9.44
CA MET A 67 -31.97 25.35 -10.81
C MET A 67 -31.08 26.59 -10.85
N GLY A 68 -30.33 26.75 -11.94
CA GLY A 68 -29.74 28.03 -12.29
C GLY A 68 -30.74 28.92 -13.04
N ARG A 69 -30.46 30.23 -13.11
CA ARG A 69 -31.29 31.20 -13.84
C ARG A 69 -31.70 30.74 -15.24
N ALA A 70 -30.74 30.34 -16.08
CA ALA A 70 -31.01 29.96 -17.47
C ALA A 70 -31.95 28.76 -17.60
N THR A 71 -31.80 27.75 -16.72
CA THR A 71 -32.71 26.60 -16.68
C THR A 71 -34.12 27.03 -16.29
N TYR A 72 -34.26 27.88 -15.27
CA TYR A 72 -35.56 28.36 -14.82
C TYR A 72 -36.26 29.25 -15.86
N GLU A 73 -35.51 30.12 -16.55
CA GLU A 73 -36.01 30.99 -17.61
C GLU A 73 -36.61 30.22 -18.80
N THR A 74 -36.15 28.98 -19.05
CA THR A 74 -36.73 28.11 -20.08
C THR A 74 -38.20 27.78 -19.79
N GLY A 75 -38.56 27.53 -18.52
CA GLY A 75 -39.95 27.34 -18.11
C GLY A 75 -40.76 28.64 -18.19
N LEU A 76 -40.16 29.75 -17.73
CA LEU A 76 -40.79 31.07 -17.77
C LEU A 76 -41.16 31.51 -19.20
N ALA A 77 -40.33 31.20 -20.19
CA ALA A 77 -40.60 31.50 -21.60
C ALA A 77 -41.90 30.86 -22.12
N THR A 78 -42.36 29.79 -21.47
CA THR A 78 -43.62 29.10 -21.77
C THR A 78 -44.76 29.45 -20.80
N GLY A 79 -44.55 30.45 -19.94
CA GLY A 79 -45.54 30.91 -18.95
C GLY A 79 -45.58 30.10 -17.66
N VAL A 80 -44.62 29.19 -17.44
CA VAL A 80 -44.57 28.32 -16.25
C VAL A 80 -43.69 28.95 -15.17
N THR A 81 -44.29 29.47 -14.11
CA THR A 81 -43.60 30.10 -12.97
C THR A 81 -43.18 29.12 -11.88
N SER A 82 -43.75 27.92 -11.85
CA SER A 82 -43.42 26.85 -10.89
C SER A 82 -43.45 25.52 -11.63
N PRO A 83 -42.32 25.09 -12.24
CA PRO A 83 -42.29 23.88 -13.05
C PRO A 83 -42.43 22.58 -12.23
N TYR A 84 -42.01 22.57 -10.97
CA TYR A 84 -42.02 21.38 -10.11
C TYR A 84 -42.68 21.66 -8.73
N PRO A 85 -43.97 22.03 -8.68
CA PRO A 85 -44.67 22.38 -7.44
C PRO A 85 -44.78 21.20 -6.45
N HIS A 86 -44.53 19.97 -6.89
CA HIS A 86 -44.42 18.77 -6.06
C HIS A 86 -43.03 18.58 -5.43
N LEU A 87 -42.10 19.53 -5.63
CA LEU A 87 -40.77 19.58 -5.04
C LEU A 87 -40.54 20.93 -4.33
N LYS A 88 -39.61 20.96 -3.37
CA LYS A 88 -39.03 22.21 -2.89
C LYS A 88 -38.15 22.80 -3.99
N GLN A 89 -38.45 24.01 -4.45
CA GLN A 89 -37.78 24.61 -5.61
C GLN A 89 -36.87 25.78 -5.20
N TYR A 90 -35.58 25.67 -5.55
CA TYR A 90 -34.60 26.73 -5.33
C TYR A 90 -33.99 27.16 -6.65
N VAL A 91 -33.97 28.47 -6.90
CA VAL A 91 -33.39 29.07 -8.11
C VAL A 91 -32.24 29.99 -7.72
N PHE A 92 -31.02 29.65 -8.12
CA PHE A 92 -29.86 30.51 -7.90
C PHE A 92 -29.80 31.61 -8.97
N SER A 93 -29.98 32.86 -8.53
CA SER A 93 -29.89 34.04 -9.37
C SER A 93 -29.66 35.30 -8.54
N ARG A 94 -28.83 36.22 -9.06
CA ARG A 94 -28.63 37.56 -8.49
C ARG A 94 -29.54 38.63 -9.11
N THR A 95 -30.29 38.26 -10.15
CA THR A 95 -31.01 39.20 -11.02
C THR A 95 -32.50 38.91 -11.14
N LEU A 96 -32.92 37.68 -10.85
CA LEU A 96 -34.33 37.33 -10.86
C LEU A 96 -34.98 37.83 -9.57
N THR A 97 -36.16 38.40 -9.71
CA THR A 97 -37.09 38.59 -8.60
C THR A 97 -37.92 37.33 -8.42
N GLN A 98 -38.39 37.08 -7.20
CA GLN A 98 -39.29 35.97 -6.94
C GLN A 98 -40.65 36.22 -7.62
N LEU A 99 -41.04 35.33 -8.53
CA LEU A 99 -42.27 35.42 -9.32
C LEU A 99 -43.39 34.52 -8.78
N ASP A 100 -43.03 33.46 -8.06
CA ASP A 100 -43.94 32.45 -7.54
C ASP A 100 -43.64 32.19 -6.05
N PRO A 101 -44.66 32.10 -5.18
CA PRO A 101 -44.44 31.78 -3.77
C PRO A 101 -43.88 30.36 -3.54
N ALA A 102 -44.06 29.43 -4.48
CA ALA A 102 -43.54 28.06 -4.39
C ALA A 102 -42.08 27.92 -4.85
N VAL A 103 -41.46 29.01 -5.33
CA VAL A 103 -40.07 29.03 -5.84
C VAL A 103 -39.26 30.03 -5.04
N GLU A 104 -38.24 29.57 -4.34
CA GLU A 104 -37.33 30.42 -3.58
C GLU A 104 -36.15 30.85 -4.45
N VAL A 105 -35.98 32.16 -4.66
CA VAL A 105 -34.87 32.71 -5.44
C VAL A 105 -33.73 33.10 -4.50
N LEU A 106 -32.57 32.47 -4.68
CA LEU A 106 -31.40 32.62 -3.84
C LEU A 106 -30.30 33.40 -4.55
N ALA A 107 -29.88 34.52 -3.94
CA ALA A 107 -28.73 35.31 -4.37
C ALA A 107 -27.41 34.93 -3.62
N THR A 108 -27.47 33.90 -2.77
CA THR A 108 -26.38 33.42 -1.92
C THR A 108 -25.40 32.52 -2.67
N ASP A 109 -24.29 32.14 -2.00
CA ASP A 109 -23.36 31.14 -2.50
C ASP A 109 -24.04 29.76 -2.60
N PRO A 110 -24.12 29.16 -3.80
CA PRO A 110 -24.72 27.84 -3.99
C PRO A 110 -24.03 26.74 -3.19
N MET A 111 -22.71 26.79 -3.05
CA MET A 111 -21.94 25.74 -2.39
C MET A 111 -22.26 25.68 -0.89
N ALA A 112 -22.18 26.82 -0.19
CA ALA A 112 -22.56 26.92 1.21
C ALA A 112 -24.02 26.49 1.45
N PHE A 113 -24.95 26.94 0.61
CA PHE A 113 -26.36 26.56 0.72
C PHE A 113 -26.57 25.04 0.58
N VAL A 114 -25.94 24.41 -0.41
CA VAL A 114 -26.03 22.96 -0.61
C VAL A 114 -25.48 22.19 0.58
N ARG A 115 -24.33 22.61 1.14
CA ARG A 115 -23.75 21.97 2.33
C ARG A 115 -24.70 21.97 3.51
N ASP A 116 -25.43 23.07 3.72
CA ASP A 116 -26.41 23.15 4.79
C ASP A 116 -27.69 22.38 4.47
N LEU A 117 -28.14 22.43 3.21
CA LEU A 117 -29.30 21.66 2.75
C LEU A 117 -29.08 20.15 2.90
N LYS A 118 -27.86 19.65 2.65
CA LYS A 118 -27.49 18.23 2.81
C LYS A 118 -27.56 17.74 4.26
N LYS A 119 -27.52 18.64 5.24
CA LYS A 119 -27.63 18.33 6.68
C LYS A 119 -29.08 18.23 7.16
N GLN A 120 -30.04 18.75 6.40
CA GLN A 120 -31.46 18.71 6.76
C GLN A 120 -32.06 17.33 6.47
N ASP A 121 -33.20 17.04 7.08
CA ASP A 121 -34.00 15.84 6.77
C ASP A 121 -34.73 16.00 5.42
N GLY A 122 -34.89 14.90 4.69
CA GLY A 122 -35.57 14.85 3.39
C GLY A 122 -35.02 13.77 2.46
N ALA A 123 -35.64 13.66 1.29
CA ALA A 123 -35.16 12.80 0.19
C ALA A 123 -33.97 13.44 -0.56
N GLY A 124 -33.58 12.89 -1.70
CA GLY A 124 -32.46 13.42 -2.49
C GLY A 124 -32.69 14.84 -3.00
N ILE A 125 -31.59 15.50 -3.37
CA ILE A 125 -31.57 16.83 -3.98
C ILE A 125 -31.23 16.67 -5.45
N TRP A 126 -32.13 17.09 -6.34
CA TRP A 126 -31.91 17.07 -7.78
C TRP A 126 -31.31 18.40 -8.25
N LEU A 127 -30.15 18.33 -8.90
CA LEU A 127 -29.63 19.45 -9.69
C LEU A 127 -30.20 19.38 -11.11
N CYS A 128 -31.16 20.25 -11.40
CA CYS A 128 -31.88 20.28 -12.68
C CYS A 128 -31.08 21.06 -13.73
N GLY A 129 -30.22 20.33 -14.46
CA GLY A 129 -29.47 20.87 -15.60
C GLY A 129 -28.58 22.07 -15.26
N GLY A 130 -28.14 22.77 -16.31
CA GLY A 130 -27.38 24.02 -16.19
C GLY A 130 -25.89 23.81 -15.90
N ALA A 131 -25.07 23.88 -16.95
CA ALA A 131 -23.62 23.68 -16.90
C ALA A 131 -22.91 24.53 -15.83
N ASN A 132 -23.33 25.79 -15.71
CA ASN A 132 -22.70 26.77 -14.83
C ASN A 132 -22.96 26.49 -13.34
N LEU A 133 -24.20 26.11 -12.98
CA LEU A 133 -24.51 25.76 -11.58
C LEU A 133 -23.90 24.39 -11.23
N ALA A 134 -23.95 23.43 -12.16
CA ALA A 134 -23.27 22.15 -12.01
C ALA A 134 -21.76 22.28 -11.85
N GLY A 135 -21.12 23.19 -12.58
CA GLY A 135 -19.70 23.47 -12.43
C GLY A 135 -19.36 24.10 -11.08
N GLN A 136 -20.17 25.05 -10.59
CA GLN A 136 -20.00 25.64 -9.26
C GLN A 136 -20.19 24.62 -8.13
N LEU A 137 -21.08 23.64 -8.32
CA LEU A 137 -21.42 22.63 -7.32
C LEU A 137 -20.64 21.33 -7.48
N LEU A 138 -19.70 21.21 -8.42
CA LEU A 138 -19.01 19.96 -8.76
C LEU A 138 -18.39 19.27 -7.53
N GLU A 139 -17.88 20.05 -6.58
CA GLU A 139 -17.33 19.55 -5.32
C GLU A 139 -18.36 18.81 -4.45
N GLU A 140 -19.60 19.27 -4.47
CA GLU A 140 -20.68 18.81 -3.59
C GLU A 140 -21.61 17.77 -4.23
N ILE A 141 -21.47 17.52 -5.54
CA ILE A 141 -22.21 16.49 -6.26
C ILE A 141 -21.76 15.11 -5.79
N ASP A 142 -22.67 14.33 -5.21
CA ASP A 142 -22.40 12.98 -4.72
C ASP A 142 -22.65 11.91 -5.79
N GLU A 143 -23.60 12.15 -6.69
CA GLU A 143 -24.06 11.22 -7.71
C GLU A 143 -24.27 11.92 -9.05
N LEU A 144 -23.78 11.31 -10.14
CA LEU A 144 -24.09 11.71 -11.51
C LEU A 144 -25.03 10.67 -12.11
N ILE A 145 -26.11 11.11 -12.74
CA ILE A 145 -26.96 10.26 -13.56
C ILE A 145 -27.02 10.87 -14.94
N ILE A 146 -26.25 10.27 -15.84
CA ILE A 146 -26.04 10.78 -17.18
C ILE A 146 -26.89 9.98 -18.15
N LYS A 147 -27.89 10.64 -18.74
CA LYS A 147 -28.74 10.09 -19.82
C LYS A 147 -28.10 10.46 -21.15
N ARG A 148 -27.22 9.61 -21.66
CA ARG A 148 -26.48 9.84 -22.90
C ARG A 148 -27.32 9.43 -24.11
N HIS A 149 -27.66 10.36 -24.97
CA HIS A 149 -28.40 10.13 -26.22
C HIS A 149 -27.44 9.93 -27.40
N PRO A 150 -27.80 9.09 -28.40
CA PRO A 150 -26.94 8.76 -29.54
C PRO A 150 -26.94 9.87 -30.61
N VAL A 151 -26.61 11.10 -30.21
CA VAL A 151 -26.55 12.28 -31.08
C VAL A 151 -25.26 13.06 -30.83
N VAL A 152 -24.72 13.69 -31.87
CA VAL A 152 -23.57 14.61 -31.82
C VAL A 152 -24.05 15.95 -32.36
N ILE A 153 -23.80 17.04 -31.64
CA ILE A 153 -24.26 18.38 -32.06
C ILE A 153 -23.11 19.35 -32.39
N GLY A 154 -21.86 18.96 -32.09
CA GLY A 154 -20.63 19.69 -32.42
C GLY A 154 -20.35 20.90 -31.53
N SER A 155 -21.38 21.62 -31.11
CA SER A 155 -21.26 22.78 -30.21
C SER A 155 -22.54 23.01 -29.41
N GLY A 156 -22.40 23.47 -28.17
CA GLY A 156 -23.53 23.77 -27.31
C GLY A 156 -23.11 24.11 -25.89
N ILE A 157 -24.06 24.02 -24.96
CA ILE A 157 -23.81 24.17 -23.52
C ILE A 157 -23.21 22.85 -23.02
N PRO A 158 -21.96 22.84 -22.47
CA PRO A 158 -21.30 21.60 -22.05
C PRO A 158 -21.96 20.99 -20.82
N LEU A 159 -21.61 19.73 -20.49
CA LEU A 159 -22.10 19.06 -19.29
C LEU A 159 -21.75 19.81 -18.00
N PHE A 160 -20.55 20.40 -17.95
CA PHE A 160 -20.06 21.26 -16.87
C PHE A 160 -19.36 22.49 -17.45
N ASP A 161 -19.61 23.64 -16.84
CA ASP A 161 -18.84 24.88 -17.05
C ASP A 161 -18.05 25.15 -15.76
N ALA A 162 -16.83 24.61 -15.70
CA ALA A 162 -15.98 24.60 -14.52
C ALA A 162 -14.49 24.78 -14.90
N PRO A 163 -13.64 25.29 -13.98
CA PRO A 163 -12.19 25.26 -14.15
C PRO A 163 -11.66 23.84 -14.31
N PHE A 164 -10.50 23.69 -14.96
CA PHE A 164 -9.84 22.39 -15.07
C PHE A 164 -9.48 21.83 -13.69
N ARG A 165 -10.12 20.72 -13.35
CA ARG A 165 -9.86 19.94 -12.15
C ARG A 165 -10.31 18.49 -12.40
N PRO A 166 -9.40 17.50 -12.30
CA PRO A 166 -9.80 16.10 -12.33
C PRO A 166 -10.55 15.73 -11.05
N ASP A 167 -11.79 15.24 -11.18
CA ASP A 167 -12.57 14.63 -10.10
C ASP A 167 -12.92 13.18 -10.50
N GLY A 168 -12.67 12.23 -9.59
CA GLY A 168 -12.91 10.81 -9.80
C GLY A 168 -14.37 10.42 -9.54
N PHE A 169 -14.92 9.61 -10.43
CA PHE A 169 -16.27 9.05 -10.31
C PHE A 169 -16.25 7.57 -10.70
N LYS A 170 -16.91 6.74 -9.89
CA LYS A 170 -17.03 5.30 -10.13
C LYS A 170 -18.41 4.97 -10.68
N VAL A 171 -18.47 4.18 -11.75
CA VAL A 171 -19.73 3.63 -12.28
C VAL A 171 -20.35 2.72 -11.22
N THR A 172 -21.61 2.97 -10.88
CA THR A 172 -22.39 2.14 -9.94
C THR A 172 -23.51 1.40 -10.64
N ASP A 173 -24.02 1.91 -11.76
CA ASP A 173 -25.05 1.26 -12.58
C ASP A 173 -24.98 1.76 -14.04
N SER A 174 -25.38 0.93 -15.00
CA SER A 174 -25.49 1.32 -16.40
C SER A 174 -26.53 0.49 -17.15
N ARG A 175 -27.41 1.15 -17.89
CA ARG A 175 -28.46 0.53 -18.70
C ARG A 175 -28.54 1.19 -20.09
N VAL A 176 -28.51 0.36 -21.14
CA VAL A 176 -28.73 0.77 -22.53
C VAL A 176 -30.16 0.43 -22.94
N PHE A 177 -30.80 1.34 -23.66
CA PHE A 177 -32.19 1.25 -24.11
C PHE A 177 -32.30 0.95 -25.60
N ASN A 178 -33.46 0.47 -26.03
CA ASN A 178 -33.73 0.19 -27.45
C ASN A 178 -33.72 1.47 -28.32
N THR A 179 -33.91 2.64 -27.71
CA THR A 179 -33.73 3.95 -28.37
C THR A 179 -32.26 4.28 -28.70
N GLY A 180 -31.31 3.46 -28.25
CA GLY A 180 -29.86 3.71 -28.35
C GLY A 180 -29.32 4.67 -27.28
N ALA A 181 -30.19 5.25 -26.46
CA ALA A 181 -29.78 6.00 -25.28
C ALA A 181 -29.21 5.07 -24.20
N ALA A 182 -28.36 5.62 -23.33
CA ALA A 182 -27.86 4.93 -22.15
C ALA A 182 -28.02 5.81 -20.92
N ILE A 183 -28.39 5.20 -19.80
CA ILE A 183 -28.31 5.84 -18.48
C ILE A 183 -27.16 5.20 -17.74
N THR A 184 -26.21 6.02 -17.29
CA THR A 184 -25.13 5.57 -16.42
C THR A 184 -25.15 6.38 -15.14
N THR A 185 -25.13 5.68 -14.01
CA THR A 185 -25.04 6.25 -12.68
C THR A 185 -23.60 6.15 -12.21
N TYR A 186 -23.08 7.26 -11.68
CA TYR A 186 -21.77 7.33 -11.08
C TYR A 186 -21.87 7.86 -9.66
N ALA A 187 -21.11 7.29 -8.73
CA ALA A 187 -20.88 7.85 -7.41
C ALA A 187 -19.55 8.60 -7.39
N LYS A 188 -19.51 9.76 -6.75
CA LYS A 188 -18.25 10.50 -6.54
C LYS A 188 -17.30 9.66 -5.70
N GLU A 189 -16.08 9.50 -6.18
CA GLU A 189 -15.02 8.90 -5.37
C GLU A 189 -14.68 9.88 -4.26
N THR A 190 -15.05 9.54 -3.03
CA THR A 190 -14.80 10.41 -1.88
C THR A 190 -13.30 10.37 -1.60
N ASN A 191 -12.59 11.41 -2.03
CA ASN A 191 -11.18 11.60 -1.69
C ASN A 191 -11.12 12.12 -0.25
N ILE A 192 -11.42 11.25 0.72
CA ILE A 192 -11.18 11.54 2.13
C ILE A 192 -9.66 11.74 2.26
N PRO A 193 -9.19 12.94 2.62
CA PRO A 193 -7.77 13.22 2.67
C PRO A 193 -7.10 12.21 3.60
N THR A 194 -6.10 11.53 3.08
CA THR A 194 -5.33 10.56 3.87
C THR A 194 -4.27 11.34 4.63
N LEU A 195 -4.37 11.38 5.95
CA LEU A 195 -3.35 12.01 6.79
C LEU A 195 -2.25 11.00 7.10
N LEU A 196 -1.03 11.24 6.63
CA LEU A 196 0.16 10.45 6.95
C LEU A 196 0.98 11.19 8.00
N ARG A 197 1.26 10.52 9.12
CA ARG A 197 2.06 11.11 10.21
C ARG A 197 2.69 10.03 11.10
N PRO A 198 3.75 10.38 11.85
CA PRO A 198 4.17 9.56 12.97
C PRO A 198 3.09 9.56 14.05
N THR A 199 3.10 8.53 14.88
CA THR A 199 2.21 8.38 16.01
C THR A 199 2.71 9.13 17.23
N THR A 200 1.79 9.32 18.18
CA THR A 200 2.09 9.77 19.54
C THR A 200 1.64 8.71 20.53
N GLU A 201 1.97 8.86 21.82
CA GLU A 201 1.47 7.97 22.86
C GLU A 201 -0.07 7.84 22.85
N ALA A 202 -0.78 8.90 22.46
CA ALA A 202 -2.25 8.91 22.38
C ALA A 202 -2.82 7.98 21.28
N ASP A 203 -1.99 7.54 20.34
CA ASP A 203 -2.40 6.64 19.25
C ASP A 203 -2.23 5.16 19.60
N LEU A 204 -1.68 4.81 20.78
CA LEU A 204 -1.29 3.44 21.12
C LEU A 204 -2.43 2.43 20.97
N ASP A 205 -3.62 2.76 21.48
CA ASP A 205 -4.81 1.91 21.36
C ASP A 205 -5.21 1.71 19.90
N ARG A 206 -5.04 2.74 19.06
CA ARG A 206 -5.40 2.72 17.64
C ARG A 206 -4.41 1.89 16.83
N VAL A 207 -3.12 2.00 17.15
CA VAL A 207 -2.02 1.23 16.52
C VAL A 207 -2.17 -0.25 16.83
N THR A 208 -2.49 -0.59 18.09
CA THR A 208 -2.60 -1.98 18.57
C THR A 208 -3.95 -2.63 18.22
N ALA A 209 -5.01 -1.85 18.00
CA ALA A 209 -6.30 -2.35 17.53
C ALA A 209 -6.30 -2.80 16.06
N VAL A 210 -5.26 -2.48 15.27
CA VAL A 210 -5.15 -2.95 13.89
C VAL A 210 -4.99 -4.47 13.90
N THR A 211 -5.90 -5.16 13.20
CA THR A 211 -5.87 -6.61 12.99
C THR A 211 -5.59 -6.90 11.53
N VAL A 212 -4.80 -7.94 11.27
CA VAL A 212 -4.34 -8.30 9.92
C VAL A 212 -4.53 -9.78 9.72
N ASP A 213 -5.15 -10.13 8.60
CA ASP A 213 -5.42 -11.50 8.16
C ASP A 213 -4.59 -11.85 6.90
N GLU A 214 -3.45 -11.18 6.72
CA GLU A 214 -2.51 -11.49 5.64
C GLU A 214 -1.47 -12.52 6.10
N PRO A 215 -1.06 -13.45 5.22
CA PRO A 215 -0.14 -14.54 5.56
C PRO A 215 1.35 -14.13 5.58
N VAL A 216 1.66 -12.82 5.65
CA VAL A 216 3.02 -12.28 5.57
C VAL A 216 3.38 -11.47 6.80
N GLY A 217 4.69 -11.33 7.07
CA GLY A 217 5.27 -10.70 8.26
C GLY A 217 4.43 -9.60 8.89
N TRP A 218 3.90 -9.89 10.07
CA TRP A 218 3.11 -8.98 10.90
C TRP A 218 3.67 -8.94 12.32
N ILE A 219 3.54 -7.78 12.95
CA ILE A 219 3.89 -7.58 14.36
C ILE A 219 2.59 -7.52 15.17
N PRO A 220 2.30 -8.56 15.98
CA PRO A 220 1.12 -8.58 16.83
C PRO A 220 1.24 -7.55 17.96
N ALA A 221 0.11 -7.17 18.54
CA ALA A 221 0.03 -6.08 19.51
C ALA A 221 0.85 -6.33 20.78
N ASP A 222 0.87 -7.57 21.27
CA ASP A 222 1.67 -7.99 22.42
C ASP A 222 3.17 -7.80 22.19
N ARG A 223 3.68 -8.29 21.05
CA ARG A 223 5.08 -8.09 20.65
C ARG A 223 5.41 -6.61 20.46
N TYR A 224 4.53 -5.84 19.81
CA TYR A 224 4.75 -4.40 19.63
C TYR A 224 4.86 -3.69 20.99
N LEU A 225 3.98 -4.01 21.94
CA LEU A 225 3.96 -3.39 23.27
C LEU A 225 5.20 -3.76 24.09
N GLU A 226 5.66 -5.01 24.03
CA GLU A 226 6.89 -5.46 24.69
C GLU A 226 8.11 -4.71 24.14
N GLU A 227 8.30 -4.72 22.82
CA GLU A 227 9.43 -4.05 22.17
C GLU A 227 9.35 -2.50 22.24
N LEU A 228 8.15 -1.93 22.38
CA LEU A 228 7.95 -0.50 22.68
C LEU A 228 8.47 -0.14 24.08
N GLN A 229 8.24 -0.99 25.09
CA GLN A 229 8.75 -0.77 26.45
C GLN A 229 10.28 -0.83 26.52
N GLU A 230 10.90 -1.64 25.65
CA GLU A 230 12.36 -1.74 25.53
C GLU A 230 12.97 -0.63 24.64
N GLY A 231 12.14 0.25 24.07
CA GLY A 231 12.57 1.34 23.21
C GLY A 231 13.02 0.92 21.81
N MET A 232 12.69 -0.32 21.41
CA MET A 232 12.98 -0.88 20.09
C MET A 232 11.95 -0.46 19.03
N TYR A 233 10.69 -0.31 19.45
CA TYR A 233 9.71 0.52 18.76
C TYR A 233 9.55 1.85 19.49
N ARG A 234 9.16 2.91 18.77
CA ARG A 234 8.88 4.23 19.34
C ARG A 234 7.71 4.89 18.60
N PRO A 235 6.91 5.77 19.24
CA PRO A 235 5.81 6.47 18.56
C PRO A 235 6.27 7.25 17.32
N GLU A 236 7.43 7.91 17.41
CA GLU A 236 8.04 8.65 16.29
C GLU A 236 8.59 7.75 15.18
N TRP A 237 8.80 6.46 15.45
CA TRP A 237 9.19 5.43 14.47
C TRP A 237 7.99 4.61 13.99
N THR A 238 6.78 4.94 14.42
CA THR A 238 5.55 4.27 14.03
C THR A 238 4.71 5.26 13.24
N TRP A 239 4.42 4.95 11.98
CA TRP A 239 3.60 5.81 11.14
C TRP A 239 2.27 5.16 10.81
N ILE A 240 1.25 6.01 10.72
CA ILE A 240 -0.09 5.62 10.31
C ILE A 240 -0.58 6.52 9.19
N ALA A 241 -1.42 5.94 8.33
CA ALA A 241 -2.27 6.68 7.41
C ALA A 241 -3.71 6.62 7.94
N GLU A 242 -4.36 7.78 8.06
CA GLU A 242 -5.71 7.87 8.59
C GLU A 242 -6.70 8.42 7.57
N ARG A 243 -7.90 7.83 7.54
CA ARG A 243 -9.07 8.32 6.80
C ARG A 243 -10.28 8.31 7.74
N ASP A 244 -10.92 9.46 7.91
CA ASP A 244 -12.11 9.62 8.77
C ASP A 244 -11.91 9.07 10.21
N GLY A 245 -10.75 9.35 10.81
CA GLY A 245 -10.40 8.90 12.15
C GLY A 245 -10.07 7.40 12.27
N ARG A 246 -10.11 6.64 11.17
CA ARG A 246 -9.70 5.23 11.11
C ARG A 246 -8.29 5.10 10.54
N VAL A 247 -7.47 4.25 11.17
CA VAL A 247 -6.16 3.84 10.62
C VAL A 247 -6.41 2.90 9.43
N VAL A 248 -5.95 3.31 8.25
CA VAL A 248 -6.05 2.54 6.99
C VAL A 248 -4.70 2.04 6.48
N ALA A 249 -3.59 2.51 7.05
CA ALA A 249 -2.28 1.92 6.84
C ALA A 249 -1.39 2.13 8.06
N ARG A 250 -0.39 1.25 8.23
CA ARG A 250 0.56 1.26 9.36
C ARG A 250 1.94 0.82 8.88
N ALA A 251 2.98 1.56 9.26
CA ALA A 251 4.37 1.22 9.05
C ALA A 251 5.12 1.29 10.38
N LEU A 252 5.76 0.18 10.79
CA LEU A 252 6.49 0.07 12.05
C LEU A 252 7.98 -0.09 11.79
N TRP A 253 8.75 0.93 12.15
CA TRP A 253 10.20 0.87 12.09
C TRP A 253 10.78 0.47 13.45
N TRP A 254 11.70 -0.48 13.40
CA TRP A 254 12.37 -1.11 14.52
C TRP A 254 13.84 -0.65 14.61
N GLY A 255 14.37 -0.58 15.82
CA GLY A 255 15.78 -0.34 16.14
C GLY A 255 16.19 -1.10 17.40
N GLN A 256 17.50 -1.15 17.70
CA GLN A 256 17.94 -1.62 19.01
C GLN A 256 17.57 -0.57 20.07
N ALA A 257 17.51 -0.96 21.34
CA ALA A 257 17.26 -0.04 22.46
C ALA A 257 18.26 1.15 22.49
N THR A 258 19.49 0.93 22.03
CA THR A 258 20.56 1.92 21.93
C THR A 258 20.57 2.70 20.61
N SER A 259 19.73 2.35 19.64
CA SER A 259 19.70 3.01 18.34
C SER A 259 19.15 4.43 18.45
N GLU A 260 19.83 5.38 17.80
CA GLU A 260 19.37 6.77 17.66
C GLU A 260 18.28 6.91 16.59
N HIS A 261 18.37 6.09 15.54
CA HIS A 261 17.43 6.03 14.41
C HIS A 261 17.01 4.58 14.14
N PRO A 262 15.86 4.34 13.49
CA PRO A 262 15.47 2.97 13.17
C PRO A 262 16.44 2.31 12.19
N VAL A 263 16.54 0.99 12.26
CA VAL A 263 17.41 0.19 11.37
C VAL A 263 16.61 -0.55 10.30
N ALA A 264 15.34 -0.84 10.57
CA ALA A 264 14.49 -1.58 9.64
C ALA A 264 13.02 -1.20 9.74
N LEU A 265 12.33 -1.13 8.61
CA LEU A 265 10.89 -1.30 8.53
C LEU A 265 10.60 -2.80 8.65
N ASP A 266 9.92 -3.21 9.71
CA ASP A 266 9.61 -4.62 9.99
C ASP A 266 8.15 -4.97 9.70
N CYS A 267 7.29 -3.98 9.58
CA CYS A 267 5.88 -4.17 9.27
C CYS A 267 5.37 -3.04 8.38
N LEU A 268 4.79 -3.40 7.25
CA LEU A 268 3.98 -2.52 6.41
C LEU A 268 2.62 -3.16 6.20
N TYR A 269 1.56 -2.42 6.51
CA TYR A 269 0.17 -2.84 6.32
C TYR A 269 -0.62 -1.72 5.66
N VAL A 270 -1.47 -2.10 4.72
CA VAL A 270 -2.48 -1.22 4.11
C VAL A 270 -3.79 -2.00 4.04
N ASP A 271 -4.86 -1.40 4.52
CA ASP A 271 -6.20 -1.99 4.60
C ASP A 271 -6.72 -2.38 3.20
N PRO A 272 -7.36 -3.56 3.03
CA PRO A 272 -7.89 -4.01 1.74
C PRO A 272 -8.94 -3.09 1.12
N SER A 273 -9.57 -2.20 1.90
CA SER A 273 -10.50 -1.18 1.39
C SER A 273 -9.80 -0.06 0.59
N VAL A 274 -8.48 0.06 0.69
CA VAL A 274 -7.69 1.01 -0.09
C VAL A 274 -7.49 0.44 -1.50
N SER A 275 -7.98 1.16 -2.53
CA SER A 275 -7.93 0.72 -3.92
C SER A 275 -6.52 0.54 -4.48
N ASP A 276 -5.60 1.43 -4.11
CA ASP A 276 -4.18 1.34 -4.48
C ASP A 276 -3.30 1.21 -3.21
N ARG A 277 -3.11 -0.04 -2.81
CA ARG A 277 -2.33 -0.38 -1.60
C ARG A 277 -0.85 -0.09 -1.78
N ALA A 278 -0.31 -0.34 -2.97
CA ALA A 278 1.09 -0.11 -3.27
C ALA A 278 1.43 1.38 -3.22
N ALA A 279 0.59 2.24 -3.81
CA ALA A 279 0.79 3.69 -3.77
C ALA A 279 0.76 4.24 -2.33
N LEU A 280 -0.26 3.90 -1.54
CA LEU A 280 -0.33 4.38 -0.15
C LEU A 280 0.82 3.81 0.71
N GLY A 281 1.20 2.55 0.49
CA GLY A 281 2.36 1.95 1.13
C GLY A 281 3.66 2.70 0.80
N ALA A 282 3.87 3.05 -0.47
CA ALA A 282 5.02 3.82 -0.93
C ALA A 282 5.07 5.21 -0.29
N GLU A 283 3.94 5.92 -0.27
CA GLU A 283 3.83 7.23 0.40
C GLU A 283 4.21 7.16 1.87
N LEU A 284 3.75 6.11 2.59
CA LEU A 284 4.04 5.91 4.00
C LEU A 284 5.52 5.62 4.24
N ILE A 285 6.14 4.75 3.42
CA ILE A 285 7.58 4.49 3.45
C ILE A 285 8.35 5.79 3.20
N SER A 286 8.06 6.49 2.10
CA SER A 286 8.76 7.72 1.72
C SER A 286 8.64 8.82 2.77
N ALA A 287 7.48 8.95 3.42
CA ALA A 287 7.27 9.91 4.50
C ALA A 287 8.15 9.61 5.73
N GLY A 288 8.19 8.33 6.16
CA GLY A 288 9.05 7.89 7.26
C GLY A 288 10.53 8.08 6.94
N LEU A 289 11.00 7.61 5.77
CA LEU A 289 12.39 7.76 5.34
C LEU A 289 12.84 9.23 5.29
N ARG A 290 11.99 10.13 4.77
CA ARG A 290 12.26 11.56 4.75
C ARG A 290 12.40 12.13 6.16
N ALA A 291 11.48 11.80 7.06
CA ALA A 291 11.52 12.29 8.43
C ALA A 291 12.77 11.81 9.17
N PHE A 292 13.19 10.56 8.99
CA PHE A 292 14.42 10.06 9.62
C PHE A 292 15.67 10.74 9.05
N ALA A 293 15.71 11.01 7.74
CA ALA A 293 16.80 11.77 7.13
C ALA A 293 16.86 13.20 7.68
N GLU A 294 15.72 13.87 7.84
CA GLU A 294 15.62 15.20 8.46
C GLU A 294 16.05 15.21 9.94
N GLN A 295 15.89 14.08 10.63
CA GLN A 295 16.37 13.88 12.00
C GLN A 295 17.86 13.52 12.09
N GLY A 296 18.56 13.35 10.96
CA GLY A 296 20.00 13.09 10.93
C GLY A 296 20.41 11.64 10.69
N ALA A 297 19.47 10.74 10.33
CA ALA A 297 19.81 9.36 10.00
C ALA A 297 20.81 9.30 8.84
N THR A 298 21.98 8.73 9.11
CA THR A 298 23.09 8.65 8.13
C THR A 298 22.86 7.59 7.06
N LYS A 299 22.02 6.59 7.35
CA LYS A 299 21.61 5.54 6.42
C LYS A 299 20.10 5.35 6.48
N PRO A 300 19.43 5.15 5.34
CA PRO A 300 18.01 4.81 5.33
C PRO A 300 17.82 3.40 5.93
N PRO A 301 16.78 3.20 6.78
CA PRO A 301 16.40 1.88 7.26
C PRO A 301 16.16 0.89 6.12
N LEU A 302 16.52 -0.38 6.34
CA LEU A 302 16.16 -1.48 5.45
C LEU A 302 14.64 -1.71 5.48
N TYR A 303 14.05 -2.34 4.47
CA TYR A 303 12.71 -2.89 4.56
C TYR A 303 12.76 -4.42 4.54
N ASN A 304 12.32 -5.02 5.64
CA ASN A 304 12.33 -6.45 5.85
C ASN A 304 10.93 -7.05 5.71
N LEU A 305 10.79 -8.08 4.89
CA LEU A 305 9.59 -8.88 4.81
C LEU A 305 9.91 -10.36 4.99
N THR A 306 9.43 -10.94 6.08
CA THR A 306 9.53 -12.37 6.35
C THR A 306 8.35 -13.10 5.73
N LEU A 307 8.65 -14.18 5.02
CA LEU A 307 7.71 -14.99 4.24
C LEU A 307 7.86 -16.47 4.64
N PRO A 308 6.76 -17.25 4.64
CA PRO A 308 6.85 -18.69 4.85
C PRO A 308 7.65 -19.37 3.72
N ASN A 309 8.17 -20.56 3.99
CA ASN A 309 8.77 -21.38 2.93
C ASN A 309 7.70 -21.73 1.87
N GLY A 310 8.08 -21.69 0.59
CA GLY A 310 7.13 -21.91 -0.51
C GLY A 310 6.10 -20.80 -0.70
N TRP A 311 6.42 -19.56 -0.32
CA TRP A 311 5.50 -18.43 -0.41
C TRP A 311 5.04 -18.08 -1.82
N ARG A 312 5.80 -18.47 -2.85
CA ARG A 312 5.48 -18.20 -4.26
C ARG A 312 4.37 -19.11 -4.78
N GLU A 313 4.26 -20.30 -4.20
CA GLU A 313 3.28 -21.32 -4.54
C GLU A 313 1.89 -21.02 -3.91
N ASP A 314 1.83 -20.21 -2.86
CA ASP A 314 0.59 -19.75 -2.24
C ASP A 314 0.14 -18.39 -2.83
N PRO A 315 -0.98 -18.32 -3.58
CA PRO A 315 -1.41 -17.09 -4.24
C PRO A 315 -1.66 -15.92 -3.29
N ALA A 316 -2.15 -16.18 -2.07
CA ALA A 316 -2.43 -15.14 -1.09
C ALA A 316 -1.13 -14.50 -0.56
N THR A 317 -0.14 -15.33 -0.22
CA THR A 317 1.18 -14.89 0.22
C THR A 317 1.94 -14.19 -0.91
N ALA A 318 1.90 -14.72 -2.13
CA ALA A 318 2.51 -14.09 -3.30
C ALA A 318 1.91 -12.70 -3.56
N ALA A 319 0.57 -12.57 -3.59
CA ALA A 319 -0.09 -11.28 -3.79
C ALA A 319 0.25 -10.27 -2.68
N ALA A 320 0.33 -10.73 -1.43
CA ALA A 320 0.68 -9.89 -0.28
C ALA A 320 2.15 -9.42 -0.33
N ALA A 321 3.06 -10.23 -0.87
CA ALA A 321 4.45 -9.85 -1.10
C ALA A 321 4.62 -8.91 -2.31
N ASP A 322 3.85 -9.13 -3.38
CA ASP A 322 3.94 -8.37 -4.62
C ASP A 322 3.62 -6.88 -4.41
N TRP A 323 2.50 -6.54 -3.77
CA TRP A 323 2.17 -5.12 -3.56
C TRP A 323 3.17 -4.41 -2.64
N ARG A 324 3.77 -5.14 -1.69
CA ARG A 324 4.82 -4.63 -0.80
C ARG A 324 6.13 -4.38 -1.53
N ARG A 325 6.49 -5.28 -2.46
CA ARG A 325 7.60 -5.07 -3.38
C ARG A 325 7.35 -3.81 -4.21
N ASP A 326 6.16 -3.66 -4.79
CA ASP A 326 5.82 -2.52 -5.62
C ASP A 326 5.85 -1.21 -4.81
N ALA A 327 5.37 -1.22 -3.57
CA ALA A 327 5.48 -0.10 -2.64
C ALA A 327 6.94 0.26 -2.32
N ALA A 328 7.79 -0.73 -2.03
CA ALA A 328 9.21 -0.54 -1.75
C ALA A 328 9.95 0.09 -2.93
N LEU A 329 9.72 -0.44 -4.14
CA LEU A 329 10.31 0.07 -5.37
C LEU A 329 9.85 1.51 -5.67
N ALA A 330 8.55 1.79 -5.53
CA ALA A 330 8.00 3.13 -5.72
C ALA A 330 8.53 4.14 -4.68
N ALA A 331 8.88 3.68 -3.48
CA ALA A 331 9.53 4.49 -2.45
C ALA A 331 11.05 4.66 -2.66
N GLY A 332 11.64 4.04 -3.69
CA GLY A 332 13.06 4.15 -4.03
C GLY A 332 13.97 3.08 -3.41
N LEU A 333 13.41 2.07 -2.73
CA LEU A 333 14.17 0.93 -2.20
C LEU A 333 14.34 -0.13 -3.29
N THR A 334 15.37 0.02 -4.11
CA THR A 334 15.55 -0.72 -5.37
C THR A 334 16.56 -1.85 -5.30
N ASP A 335 17.46 -1.84 -4.32
CA ASP A 335 18.35 -2.98 -4.06
C ASP A 335 17.57 -4.05 -3.30
N VAL A 336 17.68 -5.31 -3.76
CA VAL A 336 16.92 -6.43 -3.19
C VAL A 336 17.85 -7.59 -2.87
N VAL A 337 17.72 -8.12 -1.66
CA VAL A 337 18.34 -9.37 -1.23
C VAL A 337 17.26 -10.34 -0.79
N GLU A 338 17.29 -11.56 -1.33
CA GLU A 338 16.49 -12.67 -0.84
C GLU A 338 17.37 -13.61 -0.01
N ARG A 339 16.96 -13.82 1.24
CA ARG A 339 17.74 -14.58 2.23
C ARG A 339 16.93 -15.73 2.77
N LEU A 340 17.49 -16.93 2.69
CA LEU A 340 16.92 -18.13 3.30
C LEU A 340 17.21 -18.11 4.80
N ARG A 341 16.20 -18.43 5.61
CA ARG A 341 16.34 -18.79 7.02
C ARG A 341 16.15 -20.30 7.16
N LEU A 342 17.21 -20.95 7.61
CA LEU A 342 17.36 -22.39 7.64
C LEU A 342 17.35 -22.88 9.09
N GLU A 343 16.86 -24.09 9.29
CA GLU A 343 16.79 -24.76 10.59
C GLU A 343 17.28 -26.20 10.47
N TRP A 344 17.99 -26.66 11.50
CA TRP A 344 18.30 -28.07 11.72
C TRP A 344 17.81 -28.50 13.10
N THR A 345 17.29 -29.71 13.19
CA THR A 345 16.82 -30.36 14.42
C THR A 345 17.42 -31.77 14.52
N PRO A 346 17.51 -32.36 15.73
CA PRO A 346 18.04 -33.73 15.92
C PRO A 346 17.40 -34.80 15.04
N GLU A 347 16.15 -34.62 14.62
CA GLU A 347 15.43 -35.55 13.73
C GLU A 347 16.08 -35.69 12.35
N ALA A 348 16.78 -34.66 11.87
CA ALA A 348 17.50 -34.70 10.60
C ALA A 348 18.75 -35.62 10.65
N GLY A 349 19.20 -35.98 11.86
CA GLY A 349 20.46 -36.68 12.09
C GLY A 349 21.67 -35.76 11.92
N LEU A 350 22.81 -36.16 12.49
CA LEU A 350 24.05 -35.41 12.33
C LEU A 350 24.47 -35.39 10.85
N PRO A 351 24.86 -34.23 10.30
CA PRO A 351 25.35 -34.15 8.93
C PRO A 351 26.54 -35.09 8.71
N ALA A 352 26.53 -35.78 7.57
CA ALA A 352 27.61 -36.69 7.24
C ALA A 352 28.92 -35.92 6.96
N SER A 353 29.95 -36.18 7.76
CA SER A 353 31.33 -35.79 7.45
C SER A 353 32.00 -36.87 6.62
N ARG A 354 32.69 -36.48 5.54
CA ARG A 354 33.53 -37.39 4.74
C ARG A 354 34.90 -37.62 5.36
N GLY A 355 35.19 -37.00 6.51
CA GLY A 355 36.44 -37.18 7.25
C GLY A 355 37.67 -36.65 6.51
N ARG A 356 37.50 -35.71 5.57
CA ARG A 356 38.61 -35.17 4.77
C ARG A 356 39.31 -33.99 5.43
N LEU A 357 38.77 -33.48 6.53
CA LEU A 357 39.34 -32.37 7.28
C LEU A 357 39.56 -32.79 8.74
N VAL A 358 40.60 -32.24 9.35
CA VAL A 358 40.89 -32.28 10.77
C VAL A 358 40.57 -30.89 11.33
N PHE A 359 39.80 -30.85 12.42
CA PHE A 359 39.39 -29.61 13.06
C PHE A 359 40.20 -29.38 14.33
N THR A 360 40.89 -28.25 14.40
CA THR A 360 41.75 -27.90 15.55
C THR A 360 41.37 -26.55 16.12
N GLU A 361 41.69 -26.33 17.39
CA GLU A 361 41.73 -24.98 17.96
C GLU A 361 42.82 -24.15 17.27
N GLY A 362 42.74 -22.82 17.40
CA GLY A 362 43.67 -21.87 16.79
C GLY A 362 43.68 -20.54 17.53
N THR A 363 44.76 -19.79 17.37
CA THR A 363 44.92 -18.45 17.97
C THR A 363 44.06 -17.42 17.23
N ASP A 364 43.76 -16.29 17.86
CA ASP A 364 42.97 -15.23 17.23
C ASP A 364 43.65 -14.67 15.96
N GLU A 365 44.98 -14.56 15.97
CA GLU A 365 45.77 -14.18 14.80
C GLU A 365 45.63 -15.17 13.64
N GLU A 366 45.54 -16.46 13.96
CA GLU A 366 45.32 -17.50 12.96
C GLU A 366 43.93 -17.39 12.36
N PHE A 367 42.87 -17.27 13.19
CA PHE A 367 41.51 -17.07 12.69
C PHE A 367 41.42 -15.83 11.80
N LEU A 368 42.02 -14.71 12.22
CA LEU A 368 42.03 -13.47 11.45
C LEU A 368 42.67 -13.65 10.05
N ASP A 369 43.79 -14.38 9.95
CA ASP A 369 44.39 -14.69 8.65
C ASP A 369 43.45 -15.51 7.76
N VAL A 370 42.77 -16.52 8.33
CA VAL A 370 41.86 -17.35 7.53
C VAL A 370 40.59 -16.59 7.14
N PHE A 371 40.03 -15.75 8.01
CA PHE A 371 38.93 -14.83 7.67
C PHE A 371 39.30 -13.95 6.47
N ARG A 372 40.48 -13.31 6.54
CA ARG A 372 41.01 -12.46 5.46
C ARG A 372 41.14 -13.23 4.15
N ARG A 373 41.60 -14.49 4.18
CA ARG A 373 41.70 -15.35 3.00
C ARG A 373 40.33 -15.78 2.46
N ILE A 374 39.40 -16.15 3.34
CA ILE A 374 38.03 -16.54 2.96
C ILE A 374 37.28 -15.38 2.32
N ALA A 375 37.45 -14.15 2.82
CA ALA A 375 36.78 -12.98 2.27
C ALA A 375 37.07 -12.82 0.76
N VAL A 376 38.30 -13.10 0.31
CA VAL A 376 38.67 -13.01 -1.11
C VAL A 376 37.78 -13.93 -1.97
N GLY A 377 37.03 -13.33 -2.89
CA GLY A 377 36.11 -14.04 -3.76
C GLY A 377 34.92 -14.68 -3.04
N SER A 378 34.56 -14.19 -1.84
CA SER A 378 33.32 -14.57 -1.16
C SER A 378 32.11 -14.28 -2.05
N LEU A 379 31.10 -15.15 -1.99
CA LEU A 379 29.80 -14.93 -2.64
C LEU A 379 28.83 -14.18 -1.72
N ASP A 380 29.16 -14.04 -0.44
CA ASP A 380 28.36 -13.27 0.50
C ASP A 380 28.31 -11.79 0.07
N GLY A 381 27.11 -11.22 0.01
CA GLY A 381 26.90 -9.86 -0.47
C GLY A 381 27.52 -8.80 0.44
N GLU A 382 27.47 -9.01 1.75
CA GLU A 382 27.98 -8.07 2.75
C GLU A 382 29.51 -8.09 2.80
N THR A 383 30.12 -9.28 2.84
CA THR A 383 31.58 -9.41 2.73
C THR A 383 32.10 -8.75 1.45
N ARG A 384 31.43 -8.93 0.29
CA ARG A 384 31.84 -8.30 -0.97
C ARG A 384 31.79 -6.76 -0.90
N ARG A 385 30.76 -6.19 -0.29
CA ARG A 385 30.64 -4.73 -0.11
C ARG A 385 31.74 -4.21 0.81
N ASN A 386 31.98 -4.86 1.96
CA ASN A 386 33.01 -4.45 2.91
C ASN A 386 34.40 -4.54 2.29
N LEU A 387 34.68 -5.56 1.48
CA LEU A 387 35.95 -5.66 0.76
C LEU A 387 36.21 -4.47 -0.17
N VAL A 388 35.19 -4.00 -0.88
CA VAL A 388 35.30 -2.82 -1.75
C VAL A 388 35.47 -1.55 -0.91
N ALA A 389 34.75 -1.43 0.20
CA ALA A 389 34.73 -0.21 1.01
C ALA A 389 35.98 -0.02 1.90
N MET A 390 36.49 -1.09 2.52
CA MET A 390 37.54 -1.02 3.56
C MET A 390 38.68 -2.03 3.38
N GLY A 391 38.60 -2.93 2.41
CA GLY A 391 39.64 -3.92 2.13
C GLY A 391 39.61 -5.15 3.05
N ALA A 392 40.43 -6.16 2.71
CA ALA A 392 40.37 -7.49 3.30
C ALA A 392 40.73 -7.58 4.79
N GLU A 393 41.72 -6.81 5.23
CA GLU A 393 42.16 -6.82 6.63
C GLU A 393 41.09 -6.23 7.56
N ALA A 394 40.52 -5.08 7.19
CA ALA A 394 39.48 -4.43 7.98
C ALA A 394 38.20 -5.26 7.99
N THR A 395 37.81 -5.82 6.84
CA THR A 395 36.64 -6.72 6.72
C THR A 395 36.79 -7.94 7.63
N ALA A 396 37.96 -8.60 7.62
CA ALA A 396 38.21 -9.78 8.44
C ALA A 396 38.14 -9.47 9.94
N ARG A 397 38.64 -8.30 10.34
CA ARG A 397 38.63 -7.85 11.74
C ARG A 397 37.21 -7.53 12.20
N GLU A 398 36.44 -6.84 11.38
CA GLU A 398 35.03 -6.54 11.67
C GLU A 398 34.18 -7.81 11.76
N GLU A 399 34.38 -8.78 10.85
CA GLU A 399 33.72 -10.09 10.93
C GLU A 399 34.09 -10.82 12.23
N MET A 400 35.37 -10.86 12.58
CA MET A 400 35.83 -11.52 13.79
C MET A 400 35.30 -10.85 15.06
N ASP A 401 35.38 -9.52 15.16
CA ASP A 401 34.89 -8.74 16.29
C ASP A 401 33.37 -8.91 16.46
N PHE A 402 32.62 -8.95 15.35
CA PHE A 402 31.19 -9.24 15.35
C PHE A 402 30.90 -10.60 15.97
N TYR A 403 31.55 -11.68 15.52
CA TYR A 403 31.29 -13.01 16.09
C TYR A 403 31.79 -13.19 17.52
N LEU A 404 32.85 -12.48 17.93
CA LEU A 404 33.28 -12.43 19.32
C LEU A 404 32.27 -11.71 20.23
N SER A 405 31.52 -10.75 19.68
CA SER A 405 30.47 -10.04 20.41
C SER A 405 29.15 -10.82 20.52
N CYS A 406 28.97 -11.85 19.69
CA CYS A 406 27.77 -12.69 19.72
C CYS A 406 27.74 -13.60 20.97
N PRO A 407 26.54 -14.01 21.45
CA PRO A 407 26.38 -14.93 22.59
C PRO A 407 27.02 -16.33 22.47
N GLY A 408 27.78 -16.64 21.41
CA GLY A 408 28.47 -17.92 21.24
C GLY A 408 29.79 -18.00 22.02
N GLU A 409 30.33 -19.20 22.19
CA GLU A 409 31.63 -19.37 22.85
C GLU A 409 32.78 -19.42 21.83
N ARG A 410 33.82 -18.61 22.08
CA ARG A 410 35.06 -18.63 21.28
C ARG A 410 35.75 -20.00 21.27
N SER A 411 35.54 -20.81 22.32
CA SER A 411 36.03 -22.18 22.47
C SER A 411 35.43 -23.16 21.45
N TRP A 412 34.31 -22.82 20.79
CA TRP A 412 33.66 -23.66 19.77
C TRP A 412 34.30 -23.54 18.40
N TRP A 413 35.08 -22.49 18.16
CA TRP A 413 35.61 -22.19 16.84
C TRP A 413 36.71 -23.18 16.46
N ARG A 414 36.75 -23.59 15.19
CA ARG A 414 37.75 -24.53 14.67
C ARG A 414 38.38 -24.03 13.38
N ILE A 415 39.70 -24.22 13.27
CA ILE A 415 40.41 -24.17 11.99
C ILE A 415 40.24 -25.53 11.32
N ALA A 416 39.78 -25.53 10.07
CA ALA A 416 39.68 -26.73 9.27
C ALA A 416 40.99 -26.94 8.50
N ARG A 417 41.61 -28.10 8.65
CA ARG A 417 42.88 -28.45 7.99
C ARG A 417 42.75 -29.74 7.20
N THR A 418 43.42 -29.82 6.05
CA THR A 418 43.57 -31.08 5.32
C THR A 418 44.46 -32.05 6.11
N PRO A 419 44.49 -33.37 5.78
CA PRO A 419 45.30 -34.35 6.51
C PRO A 419 46.81 -34.10 6.43
N ASP A 420 47.27 -33.39 5.39
CA ASP A 420 48.66 -32.93 5.23
C ASP A 420 48.94 -31.58 5.92
N GLY A 421 47.96 -31.03 6.65
CA GLY A 421 48.12 -29.87 7.52
C GLY A 421 47.85 -28.51 6.86
N GLN A 422 47.45 -28.46 5.59
CA GLN A 422 47.11 -27.20 4.92
C GLN A 422 45.81 -26.63 5.51
N VAL A 423 45.75 -25.31 5.68
CA VAL A 423 44.52 -24.64 6.14
C VAL A 423 43.50 -24.65 5.01
N ALA A 424 42.38 -25.34 5.25
CA ALA A 424 41.25 -25.44 4.33
C ALA A 424 40.17 -24.39 4.60
N GLY A 425 40.00 -23.94 5.84
CA GLY A 425 38.91 -23.01 6.17
C GLY A 425 38.65 -22.85 7.66
N LEU A 426 37.44 -22.36 7.98
CA LEU A 426 36.97 -22.07 9.33
C LEU A 426 35.57 -22.65 9.57
N ALA A 427 35.35 -23.17 10.78
CA ALA A 427 34.05 -23.56 11.32
C ALA A 427 33.75 -22.75 12.58
N LEU A 428 32.76 -21.85 12.54
CA LEU A 428 32.35 -21.03 13.68
C LEU A 428 30.89 -21.30 14.07
N PRO A 429 30.67 -22.17 15.06
CA PRO A 429 29.44 -22.18 15.84
C PRO A 429 29.23 -20.85 16.58
N SER A 430 27.98 -20.37 16.64
CA SER A 430 27.62 -19.15 17.38
C SER A 430 26.21 -19.27 17.99
N ALA A 431 25.72 -18.20 18.60
CA ALA A 431 24.35 -18.08 19.06
C ALA A 431 23.82 -16.65 18.87
N THR A 432 22.50 -16.55 18.74
CA THR A 432 21.71 -15.33 18.93
C THR A 432 21.10 -15.33 20.35
N PRO A 433 20.45 -14.25 20.83
CA PRO A 433 19.74 -14.29 22.11
C PRO A 433 18.69 -15.39 22.24
N TYR A 434 18.18 -15.89 21.10
CA TYR A 434 17.06 -16.83 21.07
C TYR A 434 17.45 -18.24 20.64
N ASN A 435 18.46 -18.38 19.78
CA ASN A 435 18.78 -19.65 19.12
C ASN A 435 20.28 -19.84 18.93
N ARG A 436 20.72 -21.09 19.05
CA ARG A 436 21.99 -21.58 18.49
C ARG A 436 21.99 -21.36 16.97
N ASN A 437 23.13 -20.97 16.40
CA ASN A 437 23.20 -20.72 14.97
C ASN A 437 24.55 -21.10 14.35
N VAL A 438 24.51 -21.41 13.06
CA VAL A 438 25.72 -21.42 12.23
C VAL A 438 26.16 -19.96 12.10
N GLY A 439 27.27 -19.62 12.75
CA GLY A 439 27.80 -18.27 12.79
C GLY A 439 28.47 -17.92 11.48
N TYR A 440 29.72 -18.39 11.32
CA TYR A 440 30.48 -18.22 10.10
C TYR A 440 31.07 -19.54 9.65
N LEU A 441 31.20 -19.70 8.34
CA LEU A 441 31.96 -20.80 7.79
C LEU A 441 32.53 -20.40 6.43
N GLY A 442 33.68 -20.97 6.08
CA GLY A 442 34.24 -20.72 4.77
C GLY A 442 35.41 -21.61 4.44
N VAL A 443 35.65 -21.75 3.14
CA VAL A 443 36.78 -22.48 2.58
C VAL A 443 37.68 -21.48 1.86
N VAL A 444 38.98 -21.58 2.07
CA VAL A 444 39.96 -20.70 1.43
C VAL A 444 39.91 -20.84 -0.10
N PRO A 445 40.13 -19.77 -0.87
CA PRO A 445 39.88 -19.73 -2.32
C PRO A 445 40.50 -20.90 -3.10
N GLU A 446 41.74 -21.25 -2.79
CA GLU A 446 42.53 -22.31 -3.44
C GLU A 446 41.99 -23.74 -3.23
N LEU A 447 41.12 -23.95 -2.23
CA LEU A 447 40.55 -25.26 -1.90
C LEU A 447 39.02 -25.32 -2.11
N ARG A 448 38.41 -24.27 -2.67
CA ARG A 448 36.99 -24.25 -3.05
C ARG A 448 36.69 -25.26 -4.16
N GLY A 449 35.42 -25.65 -4.27
CA GLY A 449 34.96 -26.61 -5.29
C GLY A 449 35.29 -28.08 -5.00
N GLN A 450 36.04 -28.38 -3.93
CA GLN A 450 36.37 -29.75 -3.53
C GLN A 450 35.36 -30.36 -2.54
N GLY A 451 34.31 -29.62 -2.18
CA GLY A 451 33.26 -30.06 -1.26
C GLY A 451 33.63 -30.00 0.23
N TYR A 452 34.74 -29.36 0.60
CA TYR A 452 35.16 -29.21 2.02
C TYR A 452 34.14 -28.48 2.89
N VAL A 453 33.29 -27.65 2.29
CA VAL A 453 32.20 -26.94 3.00
C VAL A 453 31.26 -27.90 3.73
N ASP A 454 31.06 -29.11 3.21
CA ASP A 454 30.19 -30.11 3.84
C ASP A 454 30.79 -30.60 5.16
N ASP A 455 32.11 -30.82 5.18
CA ASP A 455 32.83 -31.27 6.37
C ASP A 455 32.86 -30.14 7.43
N VAL A 456 33.07 -28.89 6.99
CA VAL A 456 33.05 -27.70 7.85
C VAL A 456 31.68 -27.50 8.48
N LEU A 457 30.60 -27.57 7.70
CA LEU A 457 29.24 -27.42 8.21
C LEU A 457 28.88 -28.57 9.16
N ALA A 458 29.26 -29.81 8.84
CA ALA A 458 29.06 -30.96 9.72
C ALA A 458 29.72 -30.77 11.09
N GLU A 459 30.94 -30.20 11.12
CA GLU A 459 31.62 -29.88 12.37
C GLU A 459 30.88 -28.81 13.18
N ILE A 460 30.39 -27.74 12.53
CA ILE A 460 29.63 -26.70 13.23
C ILE A 460 28.39 -27.30 13.89
N THR A 461 27.63 -28.11 13.15
CA THR A 461 26.44 -28.77 13.67
C THR A 461 26.80 -29.70 14.82
N ARG A 462 27.84 -30.53 14.67
CA ARG A 462 28.31 -31.48 15.69
C ARG A 462 28.66 -30.77 17.01
N VAL A 463 29.45 -29.70 16.96
CA VAL A 463 29.86 -28.95 18.15
C VAL A 463 28.64 -28.40 18.90
N GLN A 464 27.63 -27.89 18.19
CA GLN A 464 26.43 -27.36 18.84
C GLN A 464 25.52 -28.46 19.40
N VAL A 465 25.42 -29.60 18.72
CA VAL A 465 24.68 -30.76 19.22
C VAL A 465 25.33 -31.32 20.49
N GLU A 466 26.66 -31.41 20.52
CA GLU A 466 27.41 -31.80 21.73
C GLU A 466 27.23 -30.79 22.88
N ALA A 467 27.03 -29.52 22.55
CA ALA A 467 26.64 -28.47 23.49
C ALA A 467 25.12 -28.45 23.81
N GLY A 468 24.36 -29.46 23.39
CA GLY A 468 22.95 -29.66 23.73
C GLY A 468 21.94 -28.89 22.87
N ALA A 469 22.30 -28.46 21.66
CA ALA A 469 21.39 -27.73 20.78
C ALA A 469 20.25 -28.64 20.24
N GLU A 470 19.00 -28.26 20.51
CA GLU A 470 17.80 -28.91 19.95
C GLU A 470 17.29 -28.24 18.66
N LEU A 471 17.77 -27.03 18.38
CA LEU A 471 17.49 -26.27 17.16
C LEU A 471 18.74 -25.46 16.80
N ILE A 472 19.20 -25.56 15.56
CA ILE A 472 20.30 -24.73 15.03
C ILE A 472 19.77 -23.96 13.84
N THR A 473 19.85 -22.63 13.92
CA THR A 473 19.43 -21.73 12.85
C THR A 473 20.59 -21.36 11.95
N ALA A 474 20.31 -20.99 10.71
CA ALA A 474 21.31 -20.44 9.79
C ALA A 474 20.65 -19.50 8.78
N THR A 475 21.45 -18.67 8.13
CA THR A 475 20.99 -17.81 7.04
C THR A 475 21.95 -17.82 5.88
N THR A 476 21.43 -17.73 4.66
CA THR A 476 22.26 -17.56 3.46
C THR A 476 21.46 -16.86 2.36
N ASP A 477 22.11 -16.01 1.58
CA ASP A 477 21.48 -15.36 0.42
C ASP A 477 21.19 -16.40 -0.67
N THR A 478 20.08 -16.25 -1.41
CA THR A 478 19.72 -17.19 -2.48
C THR A 478 20.75 -17.21 -3.63
N ASP A 479 21.47 -16.11 -3.83
CA ASP A 479 22.56 -16.02 -4.80
C ASP A 479 23.77 -16.89 -4.39
N ASN A 480 23.90 -17.23 -3.10
CA ASN A 480 24.89 -18.18 -2.61
C ASN A 480 24.39 -19.63 -2.75
N ALA A 481 24.05 -20.01 -3.99
CA ALA A 481 23.55 -21.33 -4.33
C ALA A 481 24.43 -22.50 -3.82
N PRO A 482 25.79 -22.43 -3.84
CA PRO A 482 26.62 -23.48 -3.27
C PRO A 482 26.40 -23.70 -1.77
N MET A 483 26.22 -22.62 -1.01
CA MET A 483 25.99 -22.69 0.44
C MET A 483 24.58 -23.20 0.74
N ALA A 484 23.56 -22.71 0.04
CA ALA A 484 22.20 -23.23 0.16
C ALA A 484 22.15 -24.75 -0.12
N ALA A 485 22.87 -25.22 -1.14
CA ALA A 485 22.97 -26.64 -1.43
C ALA A 485 23.73 -27.44 -0.34
N ALA A 486 24.75 -26.84 0.29
CA ALA A 486 25.48 -27.47 1.41
C ALA A 486 24.58 -27.64 2.64
N PHE A 487 23.78 -26.61 2.98
CA PHE A 487 22.78 -26.71 4.04
C PHE A 487 21.76 -27.81 3.78
N ALA A 488 21.22 -27.89 2.55
CA ALA A 488 20.28 -28.95 2.18
C ALA A 488 20.91 -30.34 2.31
N ARG A 489 22.17 -30.54 1.88
CA ARG A 489 22.90 -31.82 2.06
C ARG A 489 23.13 -32.16 3.53
N ALA A 490 23.29 -31.15 4.38
CA ALA A 490 23.46 -31.30 5.82
C ALA A 490 22.12 -31.49 6.57
N GLY A 491 20.99 -31.58 5.88
CA GLY A 491 19.69 -31.81 6.50
C GLY A 491 19.04 -30.55 7.09
N TYR A 492 19.59 -29.36 6.83
CA TYR A 492 18.91 -28.11 7.17
C TYR A 492 17.73 -27.89 6.22
N ARG A 493 16.59 -27.49 6.76
CA ARG A 493 15.38 -27.16 6.01
C ARG A 493 15.18 -25.65 5.98
N THR A 494 14.67 -25.12 4.86
CA THR A 494 14.24 -23.72 4.80
C THR A 494 12.96 -23.56 5.61
N ALA A 495 13.02 -22.80 6.69
CA ALA A 495 11.87 -22.48 7.53
C ALA A 495 11.13 -21.24 7.00
N GLN A 496 11.88 -20.22 6.59
CA GLN A 496 11.36 -18.94 6.11
C GLN A 496 12.28 -18.34 5.04
N THR A 497 11.74 -17.41 4.28
CA THR A 497 12.50 -16.53 3.38
C THR A 497 12.33 -15.09 3.85
N ARG A 498 13.41 -14.30 3.82
CA ARG A 498 13.36 -12.86 4.08
C ARG A 498 13.70 -12.12 2.81
N LEU A 499 12.78 -11.26 2.35
CA LEU A 499 13.09 -10.23 1.37
C LEU A 499 13.56 -8.98 2.11
N ILE A 500 14.65 -8.40 1.63
CA ILE A 500 15.27 -7.20 2.19
C ILE A 500 15.40 -6.20 1.06
N TRP A 501 14.72 -5.07 1.17
CA TRP A 501 14.89 -3.94 0.26
C TRP A 501 15.72 -2.84 0.93
N SER A 502 16.59 -2.19 0.16
CA SER A 502 17.37 -1.05 0.61
C SER A 502 17.42 0.04 -0.45
N ALA A 503 17.69 1.27 -0.02
CA ALA A 503 18.02 2.34 -0.95
C ALA A 503 19.35 1.99 -1.65
N PRO A 504 19.51 2.36 -2.94
CA PRO A 504 20.77 2.17 -3.63
C PRO A 504 21.86 3.01 -2.96
N GLU A 505 23.05 2.44 -2.78
CA GLU A 505 24.20 3.19 -2.29
C GLU A 505 24.50 4.36 -3.25
N PRO A 506 24.79 5.57 -2.75
CA PRO A 506 25.19 6.67 -3.60
C PRO A 506 26.43 6.25 -4.39
N SER A 507 26.29 6.17 -5.71
CA SER A 507 27.42 5.94 -6.63
C SER A 507 28.52 6.92 -6.25
N SER A 508 29.65 6.41 -5.76
CA SER A 508 30.88 7.17 -5.66
C SER A 508 31.24 7.61 -7.08
N ALA A 509 30.87 8.83 -7.44
CA ALA A 509 31.23 9.42 -8.72
C ALA A 509 32.77 9.43 -8.79
N SER A 510 33.30 8.56 -9.64
CA SER A 510 34.71 8.46 -10.02
C SER A 510 35.14 9.66 -10.87
#